data_AF-A0A1F5CNV7-F1
#
_entry.id   AF-A0A1F5CNV7-F1
#
_cell.length_a   1.000
_cell.length_b   1.000
_cell.length_c   1.000
_cell.angle_alpha   90.00
_cell.angle_beta   90.00
_cell.angle_gamma   90.00
#
_symmetry.space_group_name_H-M   'P 1'
#
loop_
_entity.id
_entity.type
_entity.pdbx_description
1 polymer ?
#
loop_
_entity_poly.entity_id
_entity_poly.type
_entity_poly.pdbx_seq_one_letter_code
_entity_poly.pdbx_strand_id
1 'polypeptide(L)'
;MVPLELRVLKTSEKVYWFKVVGALVTGAVCTYLNTYLLLQEHLTVMAGVSVYVALSESLAVMTGIDRNRAIKIGVGAFLFIWLFAWTLLNTVILTSA
;
A
#
# COMPACT_ATOMS: atom_id res chain seq x y z
N MET A 1 4.50 -37.08 1.68
CA MET A 1 5.59 -36.45 2.44
C MET A 1 5.90 -35.13 1.77
N VAL A 2 5.27 -34.04 2.23
CA VAL A 2 5.48 -32.70 1.65
C VAL A 2 6.82 -32.20 2.17
N PRO A 3 7.78 -31.81 1.32
CA PRO A 3 9.08 -31.36 1.80
C PRO A 3 8.87 -30.13 2.67
N LEU A 4 9.48 -30.15 3.84
CA LEU A 4 9.50 -29.09 4.85
C LEU A 4 10.37 -27.89 4.39
N GLU A 5 10.44 -27.63 3.08
CA GLU A 5 10.83 -26.32 2.56
C GLU A 5 9.66 -25.38 2.84
N LEU A 6 9.64 -24.85 4.05
CA LEU A 6 8.78 -23.77 4.46
C LEU A 6 9.07 -22.57 3.54
N ARG A 7 8.38 -22.54 2.39
CA ARG A 7 8.37 -21.51 1.32
C ARG A 7 9.12 -20.25 1.74
N VAL A 8 10.45 -20.25 1.60
CA VAL A 8 11.24 -19.06 1.86
C VAL A 8 11.00 -18.16 0.66
N LEU A 9 9.89 -17.42 0.70
CA LEU A 9 9.56 -16.42 -0.31
C LEU A 9 10.78 -15.53 -0.49
N LYS A 10 11.17 -15.33 -1.75
CA LYS A 10 12.29 -14.46 -2.10
C LYS A 10 12.05 -13.10 -1.45
N THR A 11 13.09 -12.47 -0.88
CA THR A 11 12.92 -11.23 -0.11
C THR A 11 12.16 -10.15 -0.90
N SER A 12 12.35 -10.10 -2.23
CA SER A 12 11.59 -9.22 -3.12
C SER A 12 10.09 -9.50 -3.17
N GLU A 13 9.69 -10.78 -3.10
CA GLU A 13 8.29 -11.21 -3.11
C GLU A 13 7.61 -10.89 -1.77
N LYS A 14 8.33 -11.04 -0.65
CA LYS A 14 7.83 -10.61 0.67
C LYS A 14 7.56 -9.11 0.69
N VAL A 15 8.50 -8.29 0.20
CA VAL A 15 8.35 -6.83 0.09
C VAL A 15 7.17 -6.46 -0.82
N TYR A 16 7.00 -7.18 -1.93
CA TYR A 16 5.87 -6.98 -2.84
C TYR A 16 4.53 -7.22 -2.12
N TRP A 17 4.37 -8.36 -1.46
CA TRP A 17 3.12 -8.69 -0.75
C TRP A 17 2.81 -7.72 0.40
N PHE A 18 3.84 -7.27 1.12
CA PHE A 18 3.67 -6.22 2.14
C PHE A 18 3.16 -4.91 1.54
N LYS A 19 3.67 -4.52 0.37
CA LYS A 19 3.17 -3.33 -0.35
C LYS A 19 1.75 -3.51 -0.85
N VAL A 20 1.36 -4.69 -1.31
CA VAL A 20 -0.03 -4.98 -1.70
C VAL A 20 -0.98 -4.79 -0.53
N VAL A 21 -0.67 -5.38 0.63
CA VAL A 21 -1.48 -5.20 1.85
C VAL A 21 -1.47 -3.74 2.30
N GLY A 22 -0.30 -3.09 2.29
CA GLY A 22 -0.16 -1.67 2.59
C GLY A 22 -1.04 -0.80 1.70
N ALA A 23 -1.10 -1.07 0.40
CA ALA A 23 -1.91 -0.32 -0.55
C ALA A 23 -3.41 -0.40 -0.26
N LEU A 24 -3.92 -1.59 0.11
CA LEU A 24 -5.32 -1.76 0.51
C LEU A 24 -5.65 -0.94 1.76
N VAL A 25 -4.77 -1.00 2.77
CA VAL A 25 -4.94 -0.22 4.01
C VAL A 25 -4.87 1.28 3.70
N THR A 26 -3.95 1.73 2.87
CA THR A 26 -3.86 3.14 2.44
C THR A 26 -5.14 3.59 1.75
N GLY A 27 -5.74 2.75 0.89
CA GLY A 27 -7.02 3.07 0.25
C GLY A 27 -8.16 3.27 1.25
N ALA A 28 -8.25 2.38 2.25
CA ALA A 28 -9.22 2.53 3.34
C ALA A 28 -8.97 3.78 4.19
N VAL A 29 -7.71 4.09 4.50
CA VAL A 29 -7.34 5.31 5.24
C VAL A 29 -7.67 6.57 4.44
N CYS A 30 -7.35 6.62 3.13
CA CYS A 30 -7.70 7.75 2.27
C CYS A 30 -9.21 7.96 2.18
N THR A 31 -9.98 6.88 2.12
CA THR A 31 -11.45 6.93 2.19
C THR A 31 -11.90 7.56 3.50
N TYR A 32 -11.39 7.06 4.63
CA TYR A 32 -11.71 7.58 5.96
C TYR A 32 -11.37 9.07 6.12
N LEU A 33 -10.20 9.49 5.64
CA LEU A 33 -9.77 10.89 5.65
C LEU A 33 -10.72 11.80 4.85
N ASN A 34 -11.18 11.32 3.69
CA ASN A 34 -12.13 12.07 2.86
C ASN A 34 -13.52 12.16 3.49
N THR A 35 -14.04 11.04 3.98
CA THR A 35 -15.41 10.96 4.49
C THR A 35 -15.59 11.63 5.85
N TYR A 36 -14.64 11.46 6.78
CA TYR A 36 -14.82 11.89 8.17
C TYR A 36 -14.11 13.19 8.52
N LEU A 37 -12.98 13.48 7.88
CA LEU A 37 -12.20 14.70 8.15
C LEU A 37 -12.39 15.78 7.09
N LEU A 38 -13.21 15.51 6.05
CA LEU A 38 -13.48 16.42 4.93
C LEU A 38 -12.19 17.00 4.33
N LEU A 39 -11.10 16.22 4.34
CA LEU A 39 -9.84 16.66 3.73
C LEU A 39 -10.05 16.85 2.24
N GLN A 40 -9.52 17.95 1.70
CA GLN A 40 -9.46 18.13 0.27
C GLN A 40 -8.69 16.99 -0.39
N GLU A 41 -9.17 16.54 -1.55
CA GLU A 41 -8.67 15.38 -2.28
C GLU A 41 -7.15 15.39 -2.49
N HIS A 42 -6.58 16.56 -2.77
CA HIS A 42 -5.14 16.70 -2.96
C HIS A 42 -4.33 16.39 -1.69
N LEU A 43 -4.83 16.76 -0.51
CA LEU A 43 -4.18 16.44 0.78
C LEU A 43 -4.24 14.94 1.06
N THR A 44 -5.37 14.31 0.72
CA THR A 44 -5.55 12.85 0.85
C THR A 44 -4.59 12.07 -0.05
N VAL A 45 -4.35 12.55 -1.28
CA VAL A 45 -3.33 12.00 -2.19
C VAL A 45 -1.92 12.16 -1.59
N MET A 46 -1.58 13.35 -1.07
CA MET A 46 -0.29 13.58 -0.43
C MET A 46 -0.07 12.66 0.78
N ALA A 47 -1.12 12.41 1.56
CA ALA A 47 -1.09 11.45 2.67
C ALA A 47 -0.83 10.01 2.19
N GLY A 48 -1.47 9.57 1.11
CA GLY A 48 -1.18 8.22 0.60
C GLY A 48 0.23 8.07 0.01
N VAL A 49 0.77 9.13 -0.59
CA VAL A 49 2.18 9.14 -1.04
C VAL A 49 3.13 9.10 0.16
N SER A 50 2.86 9.84 1.25
CA SER A 50 3.71 9.79 2.44
C SER A 50 3.69 8.41 3.10
N VAL A 51 2.53 7.75 3.14
CA VAL A 51 2.41 6.35 3.60
C VAL A 51 3.25 5.42 2.72
N TYR A 52 3.22 5.59 1.39
CA TYR A 52 4.04 4.79 0.49
C TYR A 52 5.54 4.92 0.75
N VAL A 53 6.02 6.15 0.96
CA VAL A 53 7.44 6.44 1.25
C VAL A 53 7.82 5.83 2.60
N ALA A 54 7.04 6.08 3.65
CA ALA A 54 7.30 5.54 4.98
C ALA A 54 7.30 4.00 5.00
N LEU A 55 6.35 3.38 4.28
CA LEU A 55 6.27 1.93 4.13
C LEU A 55 7.47 1.38 3.33
N SER A 56 7.92 2.08 2.29
CA SER A 56 9.10 1.67 1.51
C SER A 56 10.40 1.79 2.31
N GLU A 57 10.55 2.84 3.12
CA GLU A 57 11.72 3.02 4.00
C GLU A 57 11.75 1.99 5.13
N SER A 58 10.62 1.78 5.82
CA SER A 58 10.53 0.76 6.88
C SER A 58 10.84 -0.63 6.34
N LEU A 59 10.32 -0.99 5.16
CA LEU A 59 10.65 -2.26 4.50
C LEU A 59 12.13 -2.37 4.12
N ALA A 60 12.78 -1.28 3.69
CA ALA A 60 14.21 -1.27 3.40
C ALA A 60 15.04 -1.58 4.67
N VAL A 61 14.69 -0.95 5.80
CA VAL A 61 15.35 -1.18 7.10
C VAL A 61 15.11 -2.61 7.60
N MET A 62 13.86 -3.10 7.53
CA MET A 62 13.51 -4.43 8.02
C MET A 62 14.11 -5.57 7.21
N THR A 63 14.31 -5.38 5.90
CA THR A 63 14.80 -6.44 5.00
C THR A 63 16.27 -6.32 4.63
N GLY A 64 16.95 -5.25 5.05
CA GLY A 64 18.36 -4.98 4.71
C GLY A 64 18.61 -4.73 3.23
N ILE A 65 17.59 -4.32 2.47
CA ILE A 65 17.68 -4.02 1.04
C ILE A 65 17.98 -2.52 0.85
N ASP A 66 18.76 -2.18 -0.18
CA ASP A 66 18.97 -0.79 -0.60
C ASP A 66 17.66 -0.03 -0.77
N ARG A 67 17.56 1.16 -0.18
CA ARG A 67 16.36 2.02 -0.23
C ARG A 67 15.85 2.22 -1.65
N ASN A 68 16.75 2.47 -2.60
CA ASN A 68 16.40 2.66 -4.01
C ASN A 68 15.75 1.41 -4.62
N ARG A 69 16.22 0.22 -4.22
CA ARG A 69 15.66 -1.05 -4.67
C ARG A 69 14.33 -1.35 -3.98
N ALA A 70 14.22 -1.09 -2.67
CA ALA A 70 12.99 -1.24 -1.91
C ALA A 70 11.86 -0.35 -2.44
N ILE A 71 12.16 0.88 -2.85
CA ILE A 71 11.18 1.79 -3.49
C ILE A 71 10.73 1.24 -4.85
N LYS A 72 11.62 0.71 -5.68
CA LYS A 72 11.25 0.22 -7.02
C LYS A 72 10.41 -1.05 -6.98
N ILE A 73 10.62 -1.92 -5.98
CA ILE A 73 9.87 -3.17 -5.86
C ILE A 73 8.39 -2.86 -5.62
N GLY A 74 7.50 -3.34 -6.49
CA GLY A 74 6.05 -3.29 -6.28
C GLY A 74 5.42 -1.90 -6.31
N VAL A 75 6.12 -0.85 -6.78
CA VAL A 75 5.57 0.52 -6.84
C VAL A 75 4.30 0.60 -7.67
N GLY A 76 4.29 -0.02 -8.86
CA GLY A 76 3.13 -0.02 -9.74
C GLY A 76 1.94 -0.75 -9.14
N ALA A 77 2.18 -1.91 -8.51
CA ALA A 77 1.13 -2.66 -7.82
C ALA A 77 0.56 -1.87 -6.64
N PHE A 78 1.42 -1.21 -5.85
CA PHE A 78 0.96 -0.37 -4.76
C PHE A 78 0.07 0.75 -5.26
N LEU A 79 0.53 1.54 -6.25
CA LEU A 79 -0.22 2.68 -6.78
C LEU A 79 -1.56 2.23 -7.36
N PHE A 80 -1.57 1.15 -8.15
CA PHE A 80 -2.79 0.67 -8.79
C PHE A 80 -3.80 0.15 -7.77
N ILE A 81 -3.37 -0.67 -6.81
CA ILE A 81 -4.26 -1.25 -5.79
C ILE A 81 -4.77 -0.17 -4.84
N TRP A 82 -3.91 0.78 -4.45
CA TRP A 82 -4.30 1.89 -3.60
C TRP A 82 -5.38 2.75 -4.26
N LEU A 83 -5.14 3.22 -5.48
CA LEU A 83 -6.11 4.03 -6.21
C LEU A 83 -7.40 3.25 -6.47
N PHE A 84 -7.29 2.00 -6.92
CA PHE A 84 -8.44 1.15 -7.14
C PHE A 84 -9.29 0.96 -5.87
N ALA A 85 -8.66 0.62 -4.74
CA ALA A 85 -9.35 0.44 -3.48
C ALA A 85 -10.00 1.73 -3.00
N TRP A 86 -9.30 2.86 -3.09
CA TRP A 86 -9.83 4.15 -2.69
C TRP A 86 -11.02 4.59 -3.56
N THR A 87 -10.91 4.48 -4.88
CA THR A 87 -12.01 4.79 -5.81
C THR A 87 -13.20 3.87 -5.56
N LEU A 88 -12.97 2.56 -5.43
CA LEU A 88 -14.03 1.59 -5.20
C LEU A 88 -14.80 1.88 -3.91
N LEU A 89 -14.09 2.12 -2.79
CA LEU A 89 -14.71 2.46 -1.51
C LEU A 89 -15.49 3.77 -1.57
N ASN A 90 -14.92 4.82 -2.17
CA ASN A 90 -15.61 6.09 -2.37
C ASN A 90 -16.88 5.92 -3.22
N THR A 91 -16.83 5.14 -4.30
CA THR A 91 -18.02 4.87 -5.13
C THR A 91 -19.10 4.13 -4.35
N VAL A 92 -18.72 3.13 -3.53
CA VAL A 92 -19.66 2.40 -2.67
C VAL A 92 -20.33 3.36 -1.70
N ILE A 93 -19.55 4.20 -1.00
CA ILE A 93 -20.07 5.18 -0.04
C ILE A 93 -21.05 6.15 -0.72
N LEU A 94 -20.66 6.71 -1.87
CA LEU A 94 -21.49 7.64 -2.63
C LEU A 94 -22.80 7.01 -3.11
N THR A 95 -22.77 5.74 -3.52
CA THR A 95 -23.97 5.02 -3.99
C THR A 95 -24.89 4.61 -2.83
N SER A 96 -24.33 4.41 -1.64
CA SER A 96 -25.08 4.04 -0.43
C SER A 96 -25.64 5.21 0.38
N ALA A 97 -25.26 6.45 0.02
CA ALA A 97 -25.72 7.69 0.64
C ALA A 97 -26.92 8.27 -0.11
#